data_AF-A0A6I4U6W1-F1
#
_entry.id   AF-A0A6I4U6W1-F1
#
_cell.length_a   1.000
_cell.length_b   1.000
_cell.length_c   1.000
_cell.angle_alpha   90.00
_cell.angle_beta   90.00
_cell.angle_gamma   90.00
#
_symmetry.space_group_name_H-M   'P 1'
#
loop_
_entity.id
_entity.type
_entity.pdbx_description
1 polymer ?
#
loop_
_entity_poly.entity_id
_entity_poly.type
_entity_poly.pdbx_seq_one_letter_code
_entity_poly.pdbx_strand_id
1 'polypeptide(L)'
;MIHTLATLIAAPLALLMATPAAAQPADGEPVTIGTTYTIPATAFEGERRMTVRLPAGYVEQPEMRFPVVYVIDGGPEQDFPHIAGIAQSRD
;
A
#
# COMPACT_ATOMS: atom_id res chain seq x y z
N MET A 1 20.42 52.64 11.39
CA MET A 1 21.21 51.73 10.53
C MET A 1 21.57 50.41 11.20
N ILE A 2 21.98 50.38 12.47
CA ILE A 2 22.41 49.14 13.15
C ILE A 2 21.22 48.20 13.48
N HIS A 3 20.07 48.75 13.90
CA HIS A 3 18.88 47.96 14.22
C HIS A 3 18.26 47.27 12.99
N THR A 4 18.28 47.91 11.82
CA THR A 4 17.71 47.40 10.57
C THR A 4 18.54 46.24 9.99
N LEU A 5 19.86 46.25 10.23
CA LEU A 5 20.76 45.17 9.81
C LEU A 5 20.59 43.91 10.69
N ALA A 6 20.33 44.11 11.98
CA ALA A 6 20.07 43.01 12.92
C ALA A 6 18.77 42.25 12.60
N THR A 7 17.72 42.95 12.14
CA THR A 7 16.46 42.32 11.74
C THR A 7 16.57 41.53 10.44
N LEU A 8 17.45 41.95 9.51
CA LEU A 8 17.66 41.28 8.21
C LEU A 8 18.33 39.91 8.35
N ILE A 9 19.11 39.71 9.43
CA ILE A 9 19.85 38.45 9.70
C ILE A 9 19.03 37.50 10.57
N ALA A 10 18.14 38.01 11.43
CA ALA A 10 17.36 37.19 12.36
C ALA A 10 16.34 36.27 11.69
N ALA A 11 15.70 36.72 10.60
CA ALA A 11 14.68 35.95 9.87
C ALA A 11 15.21 34.68 9.16
N PRO A 12 16.32 34.72 8.38
CA PRO A 12 16.88 33.51 7.78
C PRO A 12 17.47 32.55 8.83
N LEU A 13 17.95 33.07 9.96
CA LEU A 13 18.43 32.24 11.06
C LEU A 13 17.28 31.48 11.75
N ALA A 14 16.10 32.09 11.86
CA ALA A 14 14.91 31.42 12.39
C ALA A 14 14.40 30.28 11.48
N LEU A 15 14.50 30.43 10.15
CA LEU A 15 14.21 29.35 9.20
C LEU A 15 15.22 28.19 9.29
N LEU A 16 16.49 28.48 9.57
CA LEU A 16 17.52 27.45 9.78
C LEU A 16 17.28 26.62 11.05
N MET A 17 16.58 27.19 12.03
CA MET A 17 16.27 26.54 13.32
C MET A 17 14.90 25.87 13.33
N ALA A 18 14.17 25.87 12.20
CA ALA A 18 12.91 25.16 12.09
C ALA A 18 13.17 23.65 12.01
N THR A 19 13.10 22.97 13.15
CA THR A 19 13.11 21.51 13.18
C THR A 19 11.78 21.00 12.63
N PRO A 20 11.77 20.08 11.65
CA PRO A 20 10.54 19.47 11.19
C PRO A 20 9.90 18.74 12.38
N ALA A 21 8.65 19.07 12.69
CA ALA A 21 7.87 18.28 13.64
C ALA A 21 7.70 16.87 13.05
N ALA A 22 8.29 15.87 13.70
CA ALA A 22 8.07 14.46 13.37
C ALA A 22 6.64 14.09 13.77
N ALA A 23 5.67 14.41 12.90
CA ALA A 23 4.26 14.15 13.12
C ALA A 23 3.83 12.73 12.71
N GLN A 24 4.71 11.99 12.01
CA GLN A 24 4.39 10.65 11.55
C GLN A 24 4.89 9.61 12.56
N PRO A 25 4.00 8.73 13.07
CA PRO A 25 4.43 7.56 13.83
C PRO A 25 5.36 6.72 12.97
N ALA A 26 6.53 6.34 13.52
CA ALA A 26 7.50 5.51 12.81
C ALA A 26 7.07 4.03 12.73
N ASP A 27 6.18 3.60 13.62
CA ASP A 27 5.88 2.18 13.88
C ASP A 27 4.56 1.72 13.23
N GLY A 28 4.40 2.01 11.93
CA GLY A 28 3.24 1.57 11.17
C GLY A 28 3.40 0.14 10.64
N GLU A 29 2.40 -0.72 10.90
CA GLU A 29 2.29 -2.06 10.29
C GLU A 29 1.50 -1.98 8.97
N PRO A 30 2.02 -2.51 7.85
CA PRO A 30 1.29 -2.52 6.58
C PRO A 30 0.03 -3.40 6.64
N VAL A 31 -1.08 -2.90 6.12
CA VAL A 31 -2.28 -3.71 5.90
C VAL A 31 -2.14 -4.42 4.56
N THR A 32 -2.05 -5.76 4.58
CA THR A 32 -1.97 -6.58 3.37
C THR A 32 -3.35 -7.02 2.92
N ILE A 33 -3.79 -6.57 1.74
CA ILE A 33 -5.08 -6.95 1.14
C ILE A 33 -5.00 -8.20 0.24
N GLY A 34 -3.79 -8.59 -0.16
CA GLY A 34 -3.52 -9.72 -1.04
C GLY A 34 -2.06 -9.79 -1.48
N THR A 35 -1.73 -10.76 -2.32
CA THR A 35 -0.37 -11.02 -2.82
C THR A 35 -0.37 -11.08 -4.35
N THR A 36 0.54 -10.35 -5.00
CA THR A 36 0.74 -10.45 -6.45
C THR A 36 1.82 -11.47 -6.79
N TYR A 37 1.48 -12.39 -7.68
CA TYR A 37 2.38 -13.38 -8.26
C TYR A 37 2.63 -13.08 -9.74
N THR A 38 3.85 -13.40 -10.21
CA THR A 38 4.16 -13.44 -11.64
C THR A 38 4.15 -14.90 -12.10
N ILE A 39 3.38 -15.21 -13.13
CA ILE A 39 3.25 -16.56 -13.70
C ILE A 39 3.53 -16.56 -15.21
N PRO A 40 4.12 -17.62 -15.76
CA PRO A 40 4.26 -17.77 -17.21
C PRO A 40 2.90 -18.04 -17.86
N ALA A 41 2.58 -17.32 -18.94
CA ALA A 41 1.36 -17.53 -19.72
C ALA A 41 1.65 -18.35 -20.97
N THR A 42 1.46 -19.66 -20.87
CA THR A 42 1.68 -20.60 -21.98
C THR A 42 0.78 -20.35 -23.19
N ALA A 43 -0.44 -19.83 -22.97
CA ALA A 43 -1.39 -19.56 -24.05
C ALA A 43 -1.11 -18.29 -24.86
N PHE A 44 -0.31 -17.34 -24.34
CA PHE A 44 -0.12 -16.02 -24.95
C PHE A 44 1.35 -15.59 -25.08
N GLU A 45 2.29 -16.47 -24.71
CA GLU A 45 3.72 -16.17 -24.55
C GLU A 45 4.00 -15.02 -23.54
N GLY A 46 5.08 -15.13 -22.76
CA GLY A 46 5.46 -14.13 -21.75
C GLY A 46 4.86 -14.32 -20.36
N GLU A 47 5.01 -13.30 -19.51
CA GLU A 47 4.62 -13.33 -18.09
C GLU A 47 3.31 -12.57 -17.81
N ARG A 48 2.57 -13.01 -16.80
CA ARG A 48 1.34 -12.36 -16.32
C ARG A 48 1.42 -12.14 -14.81
N ARG A 49 0.84 -11.03 -14.36
CA ARG A 49 0.67 -10.73 -12.93
C ARG A 49 -0.73 -11.11 -12.49
N MET A 50 -0.84 -11.82 -11.38
CA MET A 50 -2.11 -12.18 -10.74
C MET A 50 -2.07 -11.78 -9.27
N THR A 51 -3.05 -11.00 -8.82
CA THR A 51 -3.20 -10.64 -7.40
C THR A 51 -4.24 -11.56 -6.76
N VAL A 52 -3.88 -12.20 -5.65
CA VAL A 52 -4.71 -13.18 -4.95
C VAL A 52 -4.95 -12.71 -3.52
N ARG A 53 -6.22 -12.74 -3.10
CA ARG A 53 -6.62 -12.68 -1.70
C ARG A 53 -7.05 -14.07 -1.27
N LEU A 54 -6.52 -14.55 -0.15
CA LEU A 54 -7.02 -15.75 0.51
C LEU A 54 -7.99 -15.34 1.64
N PRO A 55 -9.05 -16.12 1.90
CA PRO A 55 -9.97 -15.85 3.00
C PRO A 55 -9.28 -16.07 4.36
N ALA A 56 -9.87 -15.50 5.42
CA ALA A 56 -9.45 -15.81 6.78
C ALA A 56 -9.57 -17.31 7.06
N GLY A 57 -8.62 -17.88 7.81
CA GLY A 57 -8.64 -19.31 8.15
C GLY A 57 -8.10 -20.27 7.07
N TYR A 58 -7.63 -19.75 5.92
CA TYR A 58 -7.14 -20.59 4.83
C TYR A 58 -5.92 -21.45 5.23
N VAL A 59 -4.99 -20.90 6.01
CA VAL A 59 -3.75 -21.59 6.39
C VAL A 59 -4.02 -22.76 7.33
N GLU A 60 -5.06 -22.67 8.14
CA GLU A 60 -5.47 -23.66 9.12
C GLU A 60 -6.12 -24.88 8.46
N GLN A 61 -6.72 -24.72 7.28
CA GLN A 61 -7.41 -25.78 6.54
C GLN A 61 -7.15 -25.69 5.03
N PRO A 62 -5.90 -25.92 4.58
CA PRO A 62 -5.52 -25.72 3.17
C PRO A 62 -6.23 -26.69 2.21
N GLU A 63 -6.76 -27.80 2.70
CA GLU A 63 -7.53 -28.78 1.93
C GLU A 63 -9.01 -28.38 1.75
N MET A 64 -9.49 -27.39 2.52
CA MET A 64 -10.85 -26.89 2.39
C MET A 64 -11.01 -26.18 1.04
N ARG A 65 -12.13 -26.43 0.36
CA ARG A 65 -12.45 -25.79 -0.91
C ARG A 65 -13.25 -24.53 -0.67
N PHE A 66 -12.81 -23.45 -1.29
CA PHE A 66 -13.46 -22.14 -1.24
C PHE A 66 -14.00 -21.77 -2.64
N PRO A 67 -15.11 -21.01 -2.72
CA PRO A 67 -15.52 -20.41 -3.98
C PRO A 67 -14.45 -19.43 -4.46
N VAL A 68 -14.22 -19.39 -5.78
CA VAL A 68 -13.21 -18.52 -6.39
C VAL A 68 -13.89 -17.51 -7.30
N VAL A 69 -13.54 -16.23 -7.13
CA VAL A 69 -13.98 -15.13 -8.00
C VAL A 69 -12.79 -14.67 -8.83
N TYR A 70 -12.92 -14.72 -10.15
CA TYR A 70 -11.92 -14.16 -11.07
C TYR A 70 -12.34 -12.75 -11.49
N VAL A 71 -11.40 -11.82 -11.44
CA VAL A 71 -11.61 -10.40 -11.73
C VAL A 71 -10.66 -10.00 -12.86
N ILE A 72 -11.23 -9.53 -13.98
CA ILE A 72 -10.46 -8.88 -15.04
C ILE A 72 -10.06 -7.48 -14.55
N ASP A 73 -8.89 -6.99 -14.95
CA ASP A 73 -8.31 -5.76 -14.39
C ASP A 73 -8.13 -5.82 -12.86
N GLY A 74 -7.77 -7.00 -12.35
CA GLY A 74 -7.48 -7.27 -10.94
C GLY A 74 -6.06 -6.91 -10.47
N GLY A 75 -5.44 -5.88 -11.05
CA GLY A 75 -4.17 -5.35 -10.56
C GLY A 75 -4.32 -4.61 -9.22
N PRO A 76 -3.21 -4.43 -8.46
CA PRO A 76 -3.24 -3.76 -7.16
C PRO A 76 -3.68 -2.27 -7.24
N GLU A 77 -3.49 -1.65 -8.40
CA GLU A 77 -3.92 -0.26 -8.69
C GLU A 77 -5.21 -0.20 -9.53
N GLN A 78 -5.93 -1.31 -9.65
CA GLN A 78 -7.15 -1.44 -10.45
C GLN A 78 -8.33 -1.92 -9.57
N ASP A 79 -9.13 -2.90 -10.03
CA ASP A 79 -10.37 -3.30 -9.35
C ASP A 79 -10.15 -4.23 -8.16
N PHE A 80 -8.94 -4.78 -7.99
CA PHE A 80 -8.65 -5.75 -6.94
C PHE A 80 -8.98 -5.23 -5.53
N PRO A 81 -8.55 -4.04 -5.07
CA PRO A 81 -8.82 -3.58 -3.71
C PRO A 81 -10.33 -3.50 -3.40
N HIS A 82 -11.14 -3.07 -4.38
CA HIS A 82 -12.59 -2.96 -4.23
C HIS A 82 -13.25 -4.34 -4.07
N ILE A 83 -12.93 -5.28 -4.95
CA ILE A 83 -13.52 -6.63 -4.91
C ILE A 83 -12.99 -7.44 -3.71
N ALA A 84 -11.71 -7.29 -3.37
CA ALA A 84 -11.09 -7.92 -2.20
C ALA A 84 -11.78 -7.50 -0.90
N GLY A 85 -12.11 -6.21 -0.76
CA GLY A 85 -12.86 -5.70 0.40
C GLY A 85 -14.28 -6.27 0.49
N ILE A 86 -14.99 -6.42 -0.64
CA ILE A 86 -16.31 -7.05 -0.68
C ILE A 86 -16.21 -8.52 -0.28
N ALA A 87 -15.23 -9.26 -0.80
CA ALA A 87 -15.01 -10.66 -0.43
C ALA A 87 -14.72 -10.78 1.07
N GLN A 88 -13.86 -9.91 1.62
CA GLN A 88 -13.55 -9.88 3.05
C GLN A 88 -14.78 -9.65 3.94
N SER A 89 -15.73 -8.82 3.52
CA SER A 89 -16.96 -8.58 4.29
C SER A 89 -17.87 -9.82 4.44
N ARG A 90 -17.58 -10.90 3.70
CA ARG A 90 -18.35 -12.14 3.65
C ARG A 90 -17.60 -13.37 4.16
N ASP A 91 -16.35 -13.20 4.59
CA ASP A 91 -15.62 -14.22 5.37
C ASP A 91 -16.29 -14.36 6.75
#